data_AF-A0A7C3DAK4-F1
#
_entry.id   AF-A0A7C3DAK4-F1
#
_cell.length_a   1.000
_cell.length_b   1.000
_cell.length_c   1.000
_cell.angle_alpha   90.00
_cell.angle_beta   90.00
_cell.angle_gamma   90.00
#
_symmetry.space_group_name_H-M   'P 1'
#
loop_
_entity.id
_entity.type
_entity.pdbx_description
1 polymer ?
#
loop_
_entity_poly.entity_id
_entity_poly.type
_entity_poly.pdbx_seq_one_letter_code
_entity_poly.pdbx_strand_id
1 'polypeptide(L)'
;MQTVHREELELFAPDETEITMAREASRQLAASGSSQAEYQIQLSDENETETGIFVPPAAMRLLKTILSEMAAGNAVAVVPVHTELSTQQAADLLNVSRPYLIRLLEEGEIPFRRVGSHRRVRLSDLLRYKNETDAKRLAALEELAGQAQHLDLGY
;
A
#
# COMPACT_ATOMS: atom_id res chain seq x y z
N MET A 1 17.95 -18.74 20.86
CA MET A 1 17.51 -17.33 21.04
C MET A 1 17.17 -16.79 19.66
N GLN A 2 15.90 -16.45 19.47
CA GLN A 2 15.30 -16.10 18.18
C GLN A 2 15.88 -14.76 17.68
N THR A 3 16.55 -14.82 16.54
CA THR A 3 17.00 -13.66 15.77
C THR A 3 15.77 -12.84 15.39
N VAL A 4 15.68 -11.60 15.87
CA VAL A 4 14.67 -10.63 15.44
C VAL A 4 14.99 -10.32 13.98
N HIS A 5 14.24 -10.91 13.05
CA HIS A 5 14.29 -10.54 11.65
C HIS A 5 13.86 -9.07 11.55
N ARG A 6 14.86 -8.21 11.35
CA ARG A 6 14.67 -6.84 10.90
C ARG A 6 14.25 -6.95 9.43
N GLU A 7 12.95 -7.08 9.18
CA GLU A 7 12.39 -6.93 7.83
C GLU A 7 12.62 -5.47 7.42
N GLU A 8 13.70 -5.23 6.70
CA GLU A 8 13.91 -3.98 5.99
C GLU A 8 12.79 -3.89 4.94
N LEU A 9 12.05 -2.78 4.98
CA LEU A 9 11.10 -2.45 3.92
C LEU A 9 11.95 -2.24 2.66
N GLU A 10 12.05 -3.27 1.83
CA GLU A 10 12.74 -3.17 0.55
C GLU A 10 11.93 -2.26 -0.37
N LEU A 11 12.31 -0.99 -0.39
CA LEU A 11 11.82 0.00 -1.32
C LEU A 11 12.56 -0.21 -2.65
N PHE A 12 11.82 -0.65 -3.65
CA PHE A 12 12.36 -0.91 -4.98
C PHE A 12 12.11 0.29 -5.88
N ALA A 13 13.18 0.96 -6.33
CA ALA A 13 13.12 2.03 -7.31
C ALA A 13 13.55 1.47 -8.67
N PRO A 14 12.66 1.43 -9.68
CA PRO A 14 12.96 0.79 -10.96
C PRO A 14 13.98 1.60 -11.77
N ASP A 15 14.89 0.92 -12.46
CA ASP A 15 15.75 1.52 -13.47
C ASP A 15 15.04 1.72 -14.83
N GLU A 16 15.71 2.34 -15.81
CA GLU A 16 15.12 2.61 -17.13
C GLU A 16 14.69 1.33 -17.88
N THR A 17 15.42 0.23 -17.69
CA THR A 17 15.12 -1.06 -18.30
C THR A 17 13.88 -1.66 -17.66
N GLU A 18 13.79 -1.62 -16.34
CA GLU A 18 12.68 -2.13 -15.55
C GLU A 18 11.40 -1.31 -15.78
N ILE A 19 11.50 0.02 -15.92
CA ILE A 19 10.39 0.89 -16.32
C ILE A 19 9.83 0.46 -17.68
N THR A 20 10.71 0.15 -18.63
CA THR A 20 10.32 -0.24 -19.99
C THR A 20 9.65 -1.61 -19.99
N MET A 21 10.24 -2.59 -19.29
CA MET A 21 9.65 -3.93 -19.13
C MET A 21 8.30 -3.86 -18.41
N ALA A 22 8.19 -3.08 -17.32
CA ALA A 22 6.96 -2.91 -16.58
C ALA A 22 5.85 -2.29 -17.44
N ARG A 23 6.19 -1.33 -18.31
CA ARG A 23 5.24 -0.71 -19.24
C ARG A 23 4.74 -1.69 -20.31
N GLU A 24 5.60 -2.57 -20.79
CA GLU A 24 5.19 -3.63 -21.72
C GLU A 24 4.30 -4.67 -21.03
N ALA A 25 4.74 -5.21 -19.89
CA ALA A 25 4.00 -6.20 -19.11
C ALA A 25 2.62 -5.67 -18.66
N SER A 26 2.55 -4.42 -18.18
CA SER A 26 1.29 -3.77 -17.78
C SER A 26 0.29 -3.70 -18.94
N ARG A 27 0.77 -3.37 -20.15
CA ARG A 27 -0.08 -3.35 -21.36
C ARG A 27 -0.60 -4.74 -21.75
N GLN A 28 0.26 -5.76 -21.72
CA GLN A 28 -0.14 -7.15 -22.01
C GLN A 28 -1.16 -7.67 -20.98
N LEU A 29 -0.96 -7.33 -19.70
CA LEU A 29 -1.87 -7.69 -18.61
C LEU A 29 -3.20 -6.93 -18.61
N ALA A 30 -3.24 -5.73 -19.21
CA ALA A 30 -4.47 -4.98 -19.43
C ALA A 30 -5.27 -5.52 -20.62
N ALA A 31 -4.59 -6.00 -21.66
CA ALA A 31 -5.21 -6.60 -22.85
C ALA A 31 -5.80 -8.00 -22.58
N SER A 32 -5.28 -8.72 -21.58
CA SER A 32 -5.86 -9.97 -21.09
C SER A 32 -7.10 -9.66 -20.24
N GLY A 33 -8.28 -9.83 -20.85
CA GLY A 33 -9.59 -9.48 -20.28
C GLY A 33 -9.82 -10.05 -18.87
N SER A 34 -10.58 -9.30 -18.07
CA SER A 34 -10.87 -9.64 -16.67
C SER A 34 -12.14 -10.49 -16.57
N SER A 35 -12.02 -11.81 -16.42
CA SER A 35 -13.11 -12.60 -15.87
C SER A 35 -12.62 -13.96 -15.38
N GLN A 36 -12.53 -14.14 -14.06
CA GLN A 36 -12.36 -15.43 -13.38
C GLN A 36 -11.23 -16.39 -13.84
N ALA A 37 -10.33 -15.97 -14.72
CA ALA A 37 -9.27 -16.82 -15.23
C ALA A 37 -8.27 -17.18 -14.14
N GLU A 38 -7.93 -18.46 -14.05
CA GLU A 38 -6.70 -18.90 -13.39
C GLU A 38 -5.52 -18.28 -14.15
N TYR A 39 -4.77 -17.43 -13.48
CA TYR A 39 -3.57 -16.84 -14.07
C TYR A 39 -2.43 -17.83 -13.90
N GLN A 40 -1.69 -18.11 -14.97
CA GLN A 40 -0.48 -18.92 -14.93
C GLN A 40 0.70 -18.05 -15.36
N ILE A 41 1.76 -18.01 -14.54
CA ILE A 41 3.05 -17.42 -14.93
C ILE A 41 3.95 -18.56 -15.37
N GLN A 42 4.49 -18.47 -16.57
CA GLN A 42 5.54 -19.37 -17.03
C GLN A 42 6.90 -18.76 -16.69
N LEU A 43 7.72 -19.53 -15.98
CA LEU A 43 9.11 -19.21 -15.72
C LEU A 43 9.95 -20.01 -16.70
N SER A 44 10.77 -19.31 -17.49
CA SER A 44 11.80 -19.92 -18.32
C SER A 44 13.15 -19.69 -17.65
N ASP A 45 13.77 -20.75 -17.16
CA ASP A 45 15.16 -20.73 -16.71
C ASP A 45 16.10 -20.95 -17.92
N GLU A 46 17.39 -20.63 -17.76
CA GLU A 46 18.45 -20.84 -18.76
C GLU A 46 18.54 -22.31 -19.22
N ASN A 47 17.97 -23.24 -18.44
CA ASN A 47 17.91 -24.68 -18.71
C ASN A 47 16.68 -25.13 -19.54
N GLU A 48 15.93 -24.22 -20.16
CA GLU A 48 14.73 -24.48 -21.00
C GLU A 48 13.57 -25.23 -20.30
N THR A 49 13.63 -25.42 -18.97
CA THR A 49 12.51 -25.99 -18.22
C THR A 49 11.45 -24.94 -17.96
N GLU A 50 10.36 -24.97 -18.72
CA GLU A 50 9.17 -24.14 -18.49
C GLU A 50 8.41 -24.64 -17.25
N THR A 51 8.42 -23.85 -16.18
CA THR A 51 7.60 -24.12 -14.99
C THR A 51 6.43 -23.15 -14.94
N GLY A 52 5.21 -23.67 -15.03
CA GLY A 52 3.99 -22.88 -14.92
C GLY A 52 3.46 -22.82 -13.49
N ILE A 53 3.31 -21.63 -12.92
CA ILE A 53 2.81 -21.40 -11.56
C ILE A 53 1.44 -20.71 -11.62
N PHE A 54 0.44 -21.27 -10.91
CA PHE A 54 -0.85 -20.63 -10.76
C PHE A 54 -0.79 -19.46 -9.76
N VAL A 55 -1.39 -18.33 -10.14
CA VAL A 55 -1.39 -17.10 -9.37
C VAL A 55 -2.81 -16.77 -8.90
N PRO A 56 -3.04 -16.61 -7.59
CA PRO A 56 -4.33 -16.20 -7.06
C PRO A 56 -4.81 -14.87 -7.68
N PRO A 57 -6.11 -14.69 -7.95
CA PRO A 57 -6.64 -13.45 -8.54
C PRO A 57 -6.29 -12.19 -7.74
N ALA A 58 -6.21 -12.29 -6.41
CA ALA A 58 -5.80 -11.18 -5.55
C ALA A 58 -4.32 -10.78 -5.75
N ALA A 59 -3.43 -11.76 -5.87
CA ALA A 59 -2.02 -11.52 -6.14
C ALA A 59 -1.81 -10.92 -7.54
N MET A 60 -2.56 -11.40 -8.54
CA MET A 60 -2.52 -10.83 -9.88
C MET A 60 -2.97 -9.36 -9.92
N ARG A 61 -4.01 -8.99 -9.17
CA ARG A 61 -4.41 -7.57 -9.03
C ARG A 61 -3.30 -6.72 -8.42
N LEU A 62 -2.62 -7.21 -7.39
CA LEU A 62 -1.48 -6.52 -6.79
C LEU A 62 -0.33 -6.36 -7.78
N LEU A 63 0.02 -7.41 -8.52
CA LEU A 63 1.06 -7.36 -9.56
C LEU A 63 0.74 -6.31 -10.63
N LYS A 64 -0.52 -6.24 -11.10
CA LYS A 64 -0.97 -5.20 -12.04
C LYS A 64 -0.72 -3.79 -11.49
N THR A 65 -1.04 -3.56 -10.21
CA THR A 65 -0.77 -2.28 -9.55
C THR A 65 0.73 -2.00 -9.49
N ILE A 66 1.54 -2.96 -9.03
CA ILE A 66 3.00 -2.83 -8.92
C ILE A 66 3.62 -2.45 -10.29
N LEU A 67 3.26 -3.18 -11.36
CA LEU A 67 3.78 -2.92 -12.70
C LEU A 67 3.33 -1.55 -13.25
N SER A 68 2.13 -1.09 -12.91
CA SER A 68 1.67 0.24 -13.28
C SER A 68 2.48 1.35 -12.61
N GLU A 69 2.77 1.21 -11.32
CA GLU A 69 3.61 2.15 -10.57
C GLU A 69 5.05 2.15 -11.10
N MET A 70 5.62 0.97 -11.34
CA MET A 70 6.96 0.84 -11.93
C MET A 70 7.02 1.47 -13.34
N ALA A 71 5.99 1.27 -14.18
CA ALA A 71 5.93 1.87 -15.52
C ALA A 71 5.85 3.40 -15.50
N ALA A 72 5.38 3.99 -14.40
CA ALA A 72 5.37 5.43 -14.13
C ALA A 72 6.71 5.93 -13.53
N GLY A 73 7.65 5.04 -13.23
CA GLY A 73 8.92 5.36 -12.58
C GLY A 73 8.82 5.52 -11.06
N ASN A 74 7.69 5.10 -10.45
CA ASN A 74 7.50 5.20 -9.02
C ASN A 74 8.18 4.04 -8.30
N ALA A 75 8.73 4.32 -7.12
CA ALA A 75 9.24 3.28 -6.24
C ALA A 75 8.08 2.50 -5.60
N VAL A 76 8.25 1.18 -5.43
CA VAL A 76 7.22 0.28 -4.93
C VAL A 76 7.74 -0.52 -3.73
N ALA A 77 6.84 -0.82 -2.78
CA ALA A 77 7.12 -1.68 -1.64
C ALA A 77 5.90 -2.56 -1.31
N VAL A 78 6.14 -3.83 -0.95
CA VAL A 78 5.11 -4.74 -0.42
C VAL A 78 5.36 -4.94 1.06
N VAL A 79 4.37 -4.58 1.89
CA VAL A 79 4.51 -4.61 3.35
C VAL A 79 3.57 -5.67 3.95
N PRO A 80 4.08 -6.65 4.71
CA PRO A 80 3.23 -7.62 5.39
C PRO A 80 2.28 -6.94 6.39
N VAL A 81 1.02 -7.39 6.44
CA VAL A 81 -0.02 -6.79 7.31
C VAL A 81 0.24 -7.04 8.79
N HIS A 82 0.93 -8.13 9.13
CA HIS A 82 1.27 -8.48 10.51
C HIS A 82 2.53 -7.75 11.02
N THR A 83 3.15 -6.91 10.19
CA THR A 83 4.30 -6.13 10.60
C THR A 83 3.87 -5.09 11.63
N GLU A 84 4.58 -5.10 12.76
CA GLU A 84 4.50 -4.04 13.73
C GLU A 84 5.42 -2.90 13.31
N LEU A 85 4.81 -1.76 13.04
CA LEU A 85 5.48 -0.56 12.59
C LEU A 85 6.10 0.17 13.78
N SER A 86 7.28 0.74 13.57
CA SER A 86 7.77 1.82 14.42
C SER A 86 6.87 3.06 14.31
N THR A 87 6.95 3.96 15.28
CA THR A 87 6.26 5.25 15.19
C THR A 87 6.74 6.13 14.05
N GLN A 88 7.94 5.89 13.51
CA GLN A 88 8.38 6.60 12.30
C GLN A 88 7.65 6.05 11.07
N GLN A 89 7.75 4.75 10.81
CA GLN A 89 7.09 4.10 9.67
C GLN A 89 5.57 4.36 9.66
N ALA A 90 4.92 4.30 10.82
CA ALA A 90 3.50 4.59 10.92
C ALA A 90 3.15 6.06 10.63
N ALA A 91 4.04 7.00 10.98
CA ALA A 91 3.84 8.42 10.70
C ALA A 91 4.02 8.70 9.20
N ASP A 92 5.02 8.08 8.59
CA ASP A 92 5.29 8.16 7.15
C ASP A 92 4.10 7.63 6.35
N LEU A 93 3.52 6.48 6.75
CA LEU A 93 2.34 5.89 6.10
C LEU A 93 1.06 6.74 6.23
N LEU A 94 0.89 7.47 7.34
CA LEU A 94 -0.21 8.41 7.51
C LEU A 94 0.08 9.79 6.89
N ASN A 95 1.29 10.01 6.38
CA ASN A 95 1.78 11.29 5.89
C ASN A 95 1.62 12.42 6.93
N VAL A 96 1.99 12.14 8.19
CA VAL A 96 1.93 13.08 9.33
C VAL A 96 3.28 13.14 10.04
N SER A 97 3.45 14.14 10.90
CA SER A 97 4.66 14.20 11.74
C SER A 97 4.64 13.11 12.81
N ARG A 98 5.83 12.57 13.14
CA ARG A 98 5.97 11.58 14.22
C ARG A 98 5.47 12.08 15.59
N PRO A 99 5.69 13.35 16.01
CA PRO A 99 5.08 13.87 17.23
C PRO A 99 3.56 13.83 17.23
N TYR A 100 2.93 14.14 16.08
CA TYR A 100 1.48 14.06 15.95
C TYR A 100 0.98 12.62 16.07
N LEU A 101 1.63 11.65 15.43
CA LEU A 101 1.30 10.25 15.61
C LEU A 101 1.42 9.84 17.08
N ILE A 102 2.51 10.21 17.77
CA ILE A 102 2.71 9.86 19.18
C ILE A 102 1.55 10.38 20.04
N ARG A 103 1.09 11.61 19.78
CA ARG A 103 -0.08 12.19 20.46
C ARG A 103 -1.33 11.34 20.24
N LEU A 104 -1.62 10.92 19.01
CA LEU A 104 -2.75 10.03 18.70
C LEU A 104 -2.67 8.69 19.46
N LEU A 105 -1.48 8.11 19.55
CA LEU A 105 -1.27 6.85 20.29
C LEU A 105 -1.51 7.04 21.80
N GLU A 106 -1.05 8.17 22.36
CA GLU A 106 -1.23 8.49 23.79
C GLU A 106 -2.67 8.86 24.15
N GLU A 107 -3.40 9.45 23.20
CA GLU A 107 -4.84 9.74 23.30
C GLU A 107 -5.71 8.48 23.11
N GLY A 108 -5.12 7.36 22.69
CA GLY A 108 -5.83 6.09 22.51
C GLY A 108 -6.60 5.97 21.19
N GLU A 109 -6.45 6.94 20.28
CA GLU A 109 -7.07 6.95 18.95
C GLU A 109 -6.57 5.79 18.08
N ILE A 110 -5.32 5.39 18.27
CA ILE A 110 -4.70 4.26 17.57
C ILE A 110 -4.10 3.29 18.61
N PRO A 111 -4.52 2.02 18.64
CA PRO A 111 -3.90 1.02 19.50
C PRO A 111 -2.41 0.86 19.23
N PHE A 112 -1.63 0.71 20.30
CA PHE A 112 -0.22 0.40 20.22
C PHE A 112 0.20 -0.54 21.34
N ARG A 113 1.33 -1.22 21.15
CA ARG A 113 2.01 -1.96 22.21
C ARG A 113 3.38 -1.37 22.50
N ARG A 114 3.87 -1.57 23.73
CA ARG A 114 5.26 -1.25 24.08
C ARG A 114 6.13 -2.50 23.95
N VAL A 115 7.29 -2.35 23.30
CA VAL A 115 8.35 -3.35 23.23
C VAL A 115 9.61 -2.69 23.75
N GLY A 116 9.95 -2.98 25.00
CA GLY A 116 10.93 -2.19 25.75
C GLY A 116 10.51 -0.72 25.83
N SER A 117 11.40 0.18 25.43
CA SER A 117 11.16 1.64 25.41
C SER A 117 10.44 2.13 24.15
N HIS A 118 10.20 1.26 23.17
CA HIS A 118 9.63 1.66 21.87
C HIS A 118 8.15 1.31 21.76
N ARG A 119 7.38 2.19 21.13
CA ARG A 119 5.99 1.92 20.73
C ARG A 119 5.97 1.21 19.38
N ARG A 120 5.08 0.23 19.25
CA ARG A 120 4.83 -0.56 18.06
C ARG A 120 3.36 -0.48 17.70
N VAL A 121 3.07 -0.20 16.44
CA VAL A 121 1.71 -0.02 15.91
C VAL A 121 1.45 -1.10 14.89
N ARG A 122 0.35 -1.84 15.00
CA ARG A 122 -0.01 -2.82 13.97
C ARG A 122 -0.48 -2.08 12.73
N LEU A 123 -0.01 -2.49 11.55
CA LEU A 123 -0.44 -1.87 10.29
C LEU A 123 -1.97 -1.91 10.12
N SER A 124 -2.62 -2.99 10.53
CA SER A 124 -4.08 -3.10 10.49
C SER A 124 -4.81 -2.01 11.30
N ASP A 125 -4.30 -1.69 12.49
CA ASP A 125 -4.90 -0.67 13.35
C ASP A 125 -4.66 0.74 12.78
N LEU A 126 -3.49 0.96 12.18
CA LEU A 126 -3.14 2.20 11.51
C LEU A 126 -4.05 2.46 10.29
N LEU A 127 -4.25 1.44 9.45
CA LEU A 127 -5.11 1.54 8.26
C LEU A 127 -6.58 1.74 8.61
N ARG A 128 -7.07 1.10 9.69
CA ARG A 128 -8.42 1.35 10.20
C ARG A 128 -8.62 2.83 10.56
N TYR A 129 -7.70 3.39 11.35
CA TYR A 129 -7.75 4.80 11.73
C TYR A 129 -7.73 5.73 10.50
N LYS A 130 -6.87 5.45 9.52
CA LYS A 130 -6.79 6.22 8.27
C LYS A 130 -8.13 6.23 7.55
N ASN A 131 -8.72 5.06 7.33
CA ASN A 131 -9.99 4.91 6.61
C ASN A 131 -11.13 5.65 7.33
N GLU A 132 -11.22 5.53 8.65
CA GLU A 132 -12.22 6.27 9.44
C GLU A 132 -12.03 7.79 9.34
N THR A 133 -10.79 8.25 9.36
CA THR A 133 -10.46 9.68 9.25
C THR A 133 -10.77 10.23 7.87
N ASP A 134 -10.42 9.49 6.82
CA ASP A 134 -10.69 9.89 5.44
C ASP A 134 -12.19 9.92 5.14
N ALA A 135 -12.96 8.95 5.68
CA ALA A 135 -14.42 8.97 5.59
C ALA A 135 -15.03 10.20 6.30
N LYS A 136 -14.55 10.54 7.51
CA LYS A 136 -14.99 11.76 8.22
C LYS A 136 -14.66 13.05 7.46
N ARG A 137 -13.47 13.12 6.86
CA ARG A 137 -13.06 14.27 6.02
C ARG A 137 -13.96 14.42 4.81
N LEU A 138 -14.27 13.33 4.12
CA LEU A 138 -15.15 13.36 2.96
C LEU A 138 -16.57 13.84 3.35
N ALA A 139 -17.14 13.31 4.43
CA ALA A 139 -18.45 13.73 4.92
C ALA A 139 -18.50 15.22 5.29
N ALA A 140 -17.44 15.75 5.93
CA ALA A 140 -17.35 17.18 6.25
C ALA A 140 -17.24 18.06 5.00
N LEU A 141 -16.52 17.61 3.97
CA LEU A 141 -16.44 18.32 2.68
C LEU A 141 -17.79 18.34 1.96
N GLU A 142 -18.53 17.23 1.98
CA GLU A 142 -19.89 17.15 1.44
C GLU A 142 -20.85 18.07 2.18
N GLU A 143 -20.76 18.14 3.51
CA GLU A 143 -21.56 19.07 4.32
C GLU A 143 -21.26 20.52 3.97
N LEU A 144 -19.98 20.90 3.87
CA LEU A 144 -19.57 22.25 3.48
C LEU A 144 -20.03 22.60 2.06
N ALA A 145 -19.94 21.66 1.11
CA ALA A 145 -20.41 21.85 -0.26
C ALA A 145 -21.94 22.02 -0.32
N GLY A 146 -22.68 21.22 0.46
CA GLY A 146 -24.14 21.34 0.59
C GLY A 146 -24.57 22.66 1.22
N GLN A 147 -23.86 23.11 2.26
CA GLN A 147 -24.10 24.42 2.88
C GLN A 147 -23.81 25.58 1.91
N ALA A 148 -22.73 25.50 1.11
CA ALA A 148 -22.42 26.49 0.09
C ALA A 148 -23.48 26.58 -1.02
N GLN A 149 -24.05 25.43 -1.44
CA GLN A 149 -25.15 25.37 -2.39
C GLN A 149 -26.47 25.92 -1.82
N HIS A 150 -26.71 25.73 -0.52
CA HIS A 150 -27.91 26.24 0.15
C HIS A 150 -27.87 27.75 0.41
N LEU A 151 -26.68 28.33 0.49
CA LEU A 151 -26.46 29.77 0.71
C LEU A 151 -26.42 30.61 -0.57
N ASP A 152 -26.73 30.02 -1.74
CA ASP A 152 -26.77 30.67 -3.06
C ASP A 152 -25.49 31.48 -3.37
N LEU A 153 -24.32 30.94 -3.02
CA LEU A 153 -23.04 31.41 -3.54
C LEU A 153 -22.84 30.84 -4.96
N GLY A 154 -23.75 31.23 -5.86
CA GLY A 154 -23.57 31.08 -7.28
C GLY A 154 -22.39 31.94 -7.73
N TYR A 155 -21.45 31.31 -8.44
CA TYR A 155 -20.65 32.01 -9.44
C TYR A 155 -21.30 31.79 -10.80
#